data_AF-A0A6N7VF21-F1
#
_entry.id   AF-A0A6N7VF21-F1
#
_cell.length_a   1.000
_cell.length_b   1.000
_cell.length_c   1.000
_cell.angle_alpha   90.00
_cell.angle_beta   90.00
_cell.angle_gamma   90.00
#
_symmetry.space_group_name_H-M   'P 1'
#
loop_
_entity.id
_entity.type
_entity.pdbx_description
1 polymer ?
#
loop_
_entity_poly.entity_id
_entity_poly.type
_entity_poly.pdbx_seq_one_letter_code
_entity_poly.pdbx_strand_id
1 'polypeptide(L)'
;MYEIEALHLIECLKKSGLGIKEINQFFSWVSEGSASFEKRKELFEARKEAVEAEIKSLQETLSLLEFKCWYYSKAMEDGTEEYLQAMLPDKLPSDIQKLYDASHK
;
A
#
# COMPACT_ATOMS: atom_id res chain seq x y z
N MET A 1 -8.22 -28.12 -7.37
CA MET A 1 -8.33 -26.67 -7.62
C MET A 1 -9.06 -26.52 -8.93
N TYR A 2 -10.18 -25.80 -8.92
CA TYR A 2 -10.93 -25.55 -10.15
C TYR A 2 -10.18 -24.51 -11.00
N GLU A 3 -10.29 -24.58 -12.33
CA GLU A 3 -9.55 -23.70 -13.25
C GLU A 3 -9.78 -22.20 -12.97
N ILE A 4 -11.01 -21.83 -12.60
CA ILE A 4 -11.37 -20.44 -12.25
C ILE A 4 -10.66 -19.99 -10.96
N GLU A 5 -10.57 -20.86 -9.96
CA GLU A 5 -9.87 -20.53 -8.71
C GLU A 5 -8.36 -20.36 -8.94
N ALA A 6 -7.78 -21.18 -9.81
CA ALA A 6 -6.37 -21.06 -10.18
C ALA A 6 -6.08 -19.70 -10.84
N LEU A 7 -6.96 -19.22 -11.73
CA LEU A 7 -6.83 -17.92 -12.37
C LEU A 7 -6.89 -16.77 -11.37
N HIS A 8 -7.87 -16.78 -10.45
CA HIS A 8 -7.95 -15.77 -9.38
C HIS A 8 -6.70 -15.76 -8.49
N LEU A 9 -6.15 -16.94 -8.20
CA LEU A 9 -4.95 -17.05 -7.37
C LEU A 9 -3.72 -16.51 -8.08
N ILE A 10 -3.56 -16.80 -9.38
CA ILE A 10 -2.49 -16.24 -10.22
C ILE A 10 -2.58 -14.71 -10.23
N GLU A 11 -3.79 -14.17 -10.42
CA GLU A 11 -4.01 -12.72 -10.42
C GLU A 11 -3.63 -12.09 -9.08
N CYS A 12 -4.05 -12.69 -7.97
CA CYS A 12 -3.71 -12.24 -6.62
C CYS A 12 -2.20 -12.27 -6.35
N LEU A 13 -1.53 -13.39 -6.65
CA LEU A 13 -0.09 -13.53 -6.47
C LEU A 13 0.69 -12.52 -7.34
N LYS A 14 0.27 -12.32 -8.58
CA LYS A 14 0.86 -11.30 -9.45
C LYS A 14 0.68 -9.88 -8.90
N LYS A 15 -0.54 -9.55 -8.43
CA LYS A 15 -0.85 -8.23 -7.83
C LYS A 15 -0.07 -7.98 -6.54
N SER A 16 0.25 -9.01 -5.76
CA SER A 16 1.14 -8.92 -4.58
C SER A 16 2.63 -8.89 -4.91
N GLY A 17 2.99 -8.59 -6.17
CA GLY A 17 4.37 -8.36 -6.62
C GLY A 17 5.16 -9.63 -6.95
N LEU A 18 4.50 -10.79 -7.05
CA LEU A 18 5.19 -12.05 -7.32
C LEU A 18 5.43 -12.28 -8.81
N GLY A 19 6.64 -12.69 -9.18
CA GLY A 19 7.01 -12.98 -10.56
C GLY A 19 6.39 -14.28 -11.09
N ILE A 20 6.29 -14.41 -12.42
CA ILE A 20 5.73 -15.61 -13.07
C ILE A 20 6.51 -16.90 -12.71
N LYS A 21 7.81 -16.80 -12.42
CA LYS A 21 8.64 -17.94 -12.03
C LYS A 21 8.25 -18.45 -10.65
N GLU A 22 8.09 -17.55 -9.68
CA GLU A 22 7.65 -17.90 -8.33
C GLU A 22 6.20 -18.41 -8.32
N ILE A 23 5.32 -17.85 -9.15
CA ILE A 23 3.95 -18.35 -9.33
C ILE A 23 3.99 -19.79 -9.85
N ASN A 24 4.79 -20.09 -10.88
CA ASN A 24 4.96 -21.47 -11.37
C ASN A 24 5.51 -22.41 -10.29
N GLN A 25 6.44 -21.93 -9.46
CA GLN A 25 6.96 -22.69 -8.32
C GLN A 25 5.87 -22.97 -7.26
N PHE A 26 4.96 -22.04 -7.03
CA PHE A 26 3.80 -22.30 -6.17
C PHE A 26 2.92 -23.42 -6.74
N PHE A 27 2.66 -23.44 -8.05
CA PHE A 27 1.85 -24.49 -8.66
C PHE A 27 2.53 -25.86 -8.67
N SER A 28 3.87 -25.94 -8.77
CA SER A 28 4.56 -27.23 -8.60
C SER A 28 4.41 -27.76 -7.18
N TRP A 29 4.46 -26.89 -6.16
CA TRP A 29 4.14 -27.28 -4.78
C TRP A 29 2.70 -27.76 -4.63
N VAL A 30 1.73 -27.16 -5.32
CA VAL A 30 0.34 -27.66 -5.31
C VAL A 30 0.28 -29.11 -5.80
N SER A 31 1.04 -29.46 -6.84
CA SER A 31 1.14 -30.84 -7.34
C SER A 31 1.85 -31.80 -6.38
N GLU A 32 2.75 -31.32 -5.51
CA GLU A 32 3.42 -32.12 -4.47
C GLU A 32 2.48 -32.52 -3.30
N GLY A 33 1.28 -31.95 -3.22
CA GLY A 33 0.31 -32.30 -2.19
C GLY A 33 0.76 -31.90 -0.78
N SER A 34 0.45 -32.71 0.23
CA SER A 34 0.63 -32.33 1.64
C SER A 34 2.08 -32.02 2.05
N ALA A 35 3.07 -32.59 1.34
CA ALA A 35 4.49 -32.35 1.60
C ALA A 35 4.92 -30.88 1.41
N SER A 36 4.11 -30.07 0.74
CA SER A 36 4.42 -28.68 0.41
C SER A 36 3.58 -27.65 1.18
N PHE A 37 2.75 -28.06 2.14
CA PHE A 37 1.88 -27.13 2.87
C PHE A 37 2.65 -26.01 3.56
N GLU A 38 3.78 -26.34 4.19
CA GLU A 38 4.63 -25.37 4.88
C GLU A 38 5.15 -24.30 3.90
N LYS A 39 5.77 -24.71 2.78
CA LYS A 39 6.27 -23.79 1.73
C LYS A 39 5.16 -22.88 1.17
N ARG A 40 3.97 -23.44 0.96
CA ARG A 40 2.82 -22.67 0.45
C ARG A 40 2.34 -21.64 1.47
N LYS A 41 2.28 -22.02 2.74
CA LYS A 41 1.91 -21.12 3.84
C LYS A 41 2.92 -19.97 3.97
N GLU A 42 4.22 -20.31 4.02
CA GLU A 42 5.31 -19.32 4.10
C GLU A 42 5.25 -18.31 2.95
N LEU A 43 4.98 -18.77 1.73
CA LEU A 43 4.81 -17.88 0.58
C LEU A 43 3.67 -16.87 0.80
N PHE A 44 2.51 -17.32 1.27
CA PHE A 44 1.38 -16.41 1.53
C PHE A 44 1.63 -15.47 2.69
N GLU A 45 2.30 -15.92 3.75
CA GLU A 45 2.70 -15.06 4.89
C GLU A 45 3.67 -13.97 4.43
N ALA A 46 4.71 -14.33 3.66
CA ALA A 46 5.65 -13.37 3.09
C ALA A 46 5.01 -12.41 2.07
N ARG A 47 3.94 -12.83 1.37
CA ARG A 47 3.15 -11.94 0.52
C ARG A 47 2.25 -11.01 1.30
N LYS A 48 1.63 -11.51 2.36
CA LYS A 48 0.82 -10.70 3.26
C LYS A 48 1.66 -9.57 3.87
N GLU A 49 2.82 -9.89 4.45
CA GLU A 49 3.70 -8.89 5.08
C GLU A 49 4.16 -7.81 4.09
N ALA A 50 4.53 -8.21 2.86
CA ALA A 50 4.96 -7.26 1.85
C ALA A 50 3.82 -6.33 1.38
N VAL A 51 2.61 -6.88 1.18
CA VAL A 51 1.43 -6.07 0.82
C VAL A 51 1.03 -5.14 1.97
N GLU A 52 1.11 -5.58 3.22
CA GLU A 52 0.85 -4.71 4.38
C GLU A 52 1.86 -3.56 4.46
N ALA A 53 3.14 -3.81 4.17
CA ALA A 53 4.15 -2.76 4.09
C ALA A 53 3.90 -1.78 2.93
N GLU A 54 3.49 -2.29 1.76
CA GLU A 54 3.12 -1.45 0.60
C GLU A 54 1.90 -0.59 0.91
N ILE A 55 0.85 -1.16 1.53
CA ILE A 55 -0.34 -0.42 1.96
C ILE A 55 0.06 0.73 2.89
N LYS A 56 0.93 0.47 3.87
CA LYS A 56 1.40 1.51 4.79
C LYS A 56 2.12 2.64 4.04
N SER A 57 3.02 2.32 3.13
CA SER A 57 3.73 3.32 2.32
C SER A 57 2.79 4.11 1.41
N LEU A 58 1.80 3.46 0.81
CA LEU A 58 0.77 4.12 0.00
C LEU A 58 -0.14 5.01 0.84
N GLN A 59 -0.43 4.65 2.09
CA GLN A 59 -1.18 5.50 3.03
C GLN A 59 -0.39 6.74 3.43
N GLU A 60 0.92 6.64 3.66
CA GLU A 60 1.81 7.79 3.91
C GLU A 60 1.85 8.72 2.68
N THR A 61 1.97 8.12 1.49
CA THR A 61 1.91 8.85 0.21
C THR A 61 0.57 9.55 0.02
N LEU A 62 -0.54 8.86 0.28
CA LEU A 62 -1.88 9.42 0.20
C LEU A 62 -2.05 10.58 1.17
N SER A 63 -1.53 10.47 2.39
CA SER A 63 -1.58 11.55 3.39
C SER A 63 -0.88 12.82 2.89
N LEU A 64 0.26 12.68 2.20
CA LEU A 64 0.95 13.82 1.59
C LEU A 64 0.12 14.46 0.49
N LEU A 65 -0.47 13.63 -0.39
CA LEU A 65 -1.31 14.09 -1.49
C LEU A 65 -2.55 14.83 -0.98
N GLU A 66 -3.24 14.27 0.02
CA GLU A 66 -4.42 14.88 0.65
C GLU A 66 -4.05 16.20 1.33
N PHE A 67 -2.93 16.25 2.08
CA PHE A 67 -2.41 17.49 2.64
C PHE A 67 -2.15 18.54 1.56
N LYS A 68 -1.49 18.18 0.45
CA LYS A 68 -1.18 19.11 -0.64
C LYS A 68 -2.42 19.56 -1.42
N CYS A 69 -3.41 18.69 -1.60
CA CYS A 69 -4.71 19.06 -2.17
C CYS A 69 -5.40 20.12 -1.31
N TRP A 70 -5.42 19.95 0.01
CA TRP A 70 -5.95 20.96 0.92
C TRP A 70 -5.12 22.26 0.89
N TYR A 71 -3.79 22.14 0.97
CA TYR A 71 -2.85 23.27 0.99
C TYR A 71 -3.08 24.18 -0.22
N TYR A 72 -3.11 23.63 -1.43
CA TYR A 72 -3.29 24.44 -2.63
C TYR A 72 -4.72 24.92 -2.82
N SER A 73 -5.74 24.17 -2.37
CA SER A 73 -7.11 24.71 -2.31
C SER A 73 -7.15 25.98 -1.45
N LYS A 74 -6.45 25.96 -0.30
CA LYS A 74 -6.40 27.11 0.60
C LYS A 74 -5.56 28.27 0.04
N ALA A 75 -4.41 27.99 -0.57
CA ALA A 75 -3.59 29.01 -1.22
C ALA A 75 -4.33 29.68 -2.38
N MET A 76 -5.16 28.94 -3.12
CA MET A 76 -6.01 29.49 -4.18
C MET A 76 -7.12 30.40 -3.64
N GLU A 77 -7.72 30.05 -2.49
CA GLU A 77 -8.71 30.91 -1.82
C GLU A 77 -8.09 32.21 -1.31
N ASP A 78 -6.91 32.12 -0.68
CA ASP A 78 -6.26 33.26 -0.03
C ASP A 78 -5.39 34.08 -1.00
N GLY A 79 -5.09 33.55 -2.19
CA GLY A 79 -4.24 34.16 -3.21
C GLY A 79 -2.75 34.21 -2.85
N THR A 80 -2.33 33.54 -1.78
CA THR A 80 -0.95 33.51 -1.26
C THR A 80 -0.71 32.27 -0.41
N GLU A 81 0.56 31.91 -0.19
CA GLU A 81 0.97 30.84 0.71
C GLU A 81 1.43 31.32 2.09
N GLU A 82 1.55 32.64 2.31
CA GLU A 82 2.14 33.23 3.52
C GLU A 82 1.47 32.73 4.81
N TYR A 83 0.14 32.65 4.83
CA TYR A 83 -0.61 32.14 5.99
C TYR A 83 -0.37 30.65 6.24
N LEU A 84 -0.29 29.85 5.18
CA LEU A 84 -0.03 28.42 5.27
C LEU A 84 1.38 28.15 5.79
N GLN A 85 2.38 28.90 5.30
CA GLN A 85 3.76 28.80 5.78
C GLN A 85 3.88 29.17 7.26
N ALA A 86 3.12 30.17 7.73
CA ALA A 86 3.07 30.56 9.14
C ALA A 86 2.37 29.52 10.04
N MET A 87 1.53 28.66 9.46
CA MET A 87 0.85 27.58 10.17
C MET A 87 1.69 26.31 10.31
N LEU A 88 2.76 26.17 9.52
CA LEU A 88 3.62 24.99 9.57
C LEU A 88 4.65 25.10 10.71
N PRO A 89 5.06 23.96 11.30
CA PRO A 89 4.56 22.61 11.02
C PRO A 89 3.31 22.21 11.82
N ASP A 90 2.93 22.94 12.88
CA ASP A 90 2.10 22.43 13.99
C ASP A 90 0.84 23.24 14.33
N LYS A 91 0.46 24.20 13.47
CA LYS A 91 -0.73 25.06 13.65
C LYS A 91 -1.79 24.86 12.57
N LEU A 92 -1.79 23.68 11.95
CA LEU A 92 -2.83 23.31 10.98
C LEU A 92 -4.13 22.93 11.70
N PRO A 93 -5.30 23.00 11.02
CA PRO A 93 -6.52 22.41 11.56
C PRO A 93 -6.29 20.93 11.91
N SER A 94 -6.89 20.44 13.00
CA SER A 94 -6.61 19.11 13.57
C SER A 94 -6.55 17.98 12.54
N ASP A 95 -7.51 17.91 11.60
CA ASP A 95 -7.53 16.82 10.61
C ASP A 95 -6.44 16.96 9.54
N ILE A 96 -6.04 18.19 9.23
CA ILE A 96 -4.92 18.48 8.31
C ILE A 96 -3.58 18.23 9.00
N GLN A 97 -3.48 18.53 10.30
CA GLN A 97 -2.27 18.26 11.10
C GLN A 97 -1.96 16.76 11.08
N LYS A 98 -2.97 15.89 11.21
CA LYS A 98 -2.79 14.43 11.11
C LYS A 98 -2.21 14.00 9.75
N LEU A 99 -2.67 14.61 8.65
CA LEU A 99 -2.16 14.31 7.30
C LEU A 99 -0.71 14.79 7.12
N TYR A 100 -0.40 15.98 7.65
CA TYR A 100 0.96 16.51 7.65
C TYR A 100 1.91 15.62 8.45
N ASP A 101 1.54 15.28 9.68
CA ASP A 101 2.34 14.42 10.55
C ASP A 101 2.51 13.02 9.96
N ALA A 102 1.45 12.44 9.38
CA ALA A 102 1.51 11.11 8.76
C ALA A 102 2.38 11.08 7.49
N SER A 103 2.52 12.20 6.78
CA SER A 103 3.35 12.30 5.57
C SER A 103 4.82 12.62 5.82
N HIS A 104 5.19 13.01 7.05
CA HIS A 104 6.55 13.40 7.44
C HIS A 104 7.13 12.50 8.56
N LYS A 105 6.67 11.25 8.63
CA LYS A 105 7.21 10.23 9.55
C LYS A 105 8.53 9.61 9.09
#